data_AF-A0A7M4AJQ0-F1
#
_entry.id   AF-A0A7M4AJQ0-F1
#
_cell.length_a   1.000
_cell.length_b   1.000
_cell.length_c   1.000
_cell.angle_alpha   90.00
_cell.angle_beta   90.00
_cell.angle_gamma   90.00
#
_symmetry.space_group_name_H-M   'P 1'
#
loop_
_entity.id
_entity.type
_entity.pdbx_description
1 polymer ?
#
loop_
_entity_poly.entity_id
_entity_poly.type
_entity_poly.pdbx_seq_one_letter_code
_entity_poly.pdbx_strand_id
1 'polypeptide(L)'
;YFVASNDACPEDTGFAIKGWTKVRFENADVVLSESTALAMGNYFFTDPDGEEVKVEYTFGYLRDANGNLRIQLHHSSMPAPTA
;
A
#
# COMPACT_ATOMS: atom_id res chain seq x y z
N TYR A 1 -1.57 7.12 0.11
CA TYR A 1 -2.33 8.01 -0.79
C TYR A 1 -3.37 8.74 0.02
N PHE A 2 -3.33 10.07 0.01
CA PHE A 2 -4.37 10.88 0.64
C PHE A 2 -5.53 11.02 -0.34
N VAL A 3 -6.75 11.03 0.19
CA VAL A 3 -7.97 11.37 -0.55
C VAL A 3 -8.46 12.68 0.04
N ALA A 4 -8.68 13.68 -0.81
CA ALA A 4 -9.49 14.81 -0.41
C ALA A 4 -10.95 14.34 -0.36
N SER A 5 -11.50 14.15 0.84
CA SER A 5 -12.94 13.91 0.96
C SER A 5 -13.73 15.16 0.54
N ASN A 6 -14.95 14.95 0.04
CA ASN A 6 -16.02 15.96 -0.08
C ASN A 6 -16.05 16.80 -1.37
N ASP A 7 -15.68 16.26 -2.53
CA ASP A 7 -15.61 16.98 -3.83
C ASP A 7 -14.83 18.30 -3.77
N ALA A 8 -14.04 18.49 -2.71
CA ALA A 8 -13.34 19.73 -2.40
C ALA A 8 -12.19 19.99 -3.38
N CYS A 9 -11.73 18.92 -4.03
CA CYS A 9 -10.68 18.95 -5.03
C CYS A 9 -11.14 18.16 -6.27
N PRO A 10 -11.81 18.80 -7.24
CA PRO A 10 -12.25 18.15 -8.48
C PRO A 10 -11.09 17.57 -9.31
N GLU A 11 -9.86 18.03 -9.07
CA GLU A 11 -8.64 17.51 -9.69
C GLU A 11 -8.11 16.24 -9.00
N ASP A 12 -8.62 15.90 -7.81
CA ASP A 12 -8.30 14.64 -7.15
C ASP A 12 -8.91 13.51 -7.96
N THR A 13 -8.10 12.97 -8.85
CA THR A 13 -8.30 11.69 -9.56
C THR A 13 -7.39 10.62 -8.95
N GLY A 14 -7.01 10.84 -7.69
CA GLY A 14 -5.92 10.16 -7.00
C GLY A 14 -6.09 8.65 -6.94
N PHE A 15 -4.97 7.97 -6.77
CA PHE A 15 -4.89 6.51 -6.78
C PHE A 15 -5.93 5.83 -5.87
N ALA A 16 -6.23 6.40 -4.70
CA ALA A 16 -7.12 5.78 -3.72
C ALA A 16 -8.62 5.82 -4.11
N ILE A 17 -9.03 6.64 -5.08
CA ILE A 17 -10.44 6.80 -5.50
C ILE A 17 -10.74 6.18 -6.87
N LYS A 18 -9.83 5.36 -7.41
CA LYS A 18 -10.01 4.66 -8.69
C LYS A 18 -11.00 3.49 -8.69
N GLY A 19 -11.67 3.20 -7.57
CA GLY A 19 -12.67 2.14 -7.51
C GLY A 19 -12.10 0.72 -7.63
N TRP A 20 -10.92 0.48 -7.05
CA TRP A 20 -10.26 -0.84 -7.07
C TRP A 20 -11.19 -1.94 -6.56
N THR A 21 -11.31 -3.02 -7.35
CA THR A 21 -12.22 -4.13 -7.08
C THR A 21 -11.54 -5.27 -6.32
N LYS A 22 -10.21 -5.37 -6.44
CA LYS A 22 -9.41 -6.40 -5.80
C LYS A 22 -8.00 -5.88 -5.52
N VAL A 23 -7.41 -6.39 -4.45
CA VAL A 23 -5.98 -6.23 -4.16
C VAL A 23 -5.37 -7.61 -3.88
N ARG A 24 -4.20 -7.88 -4.45
CA ARG A 24 -3.39 -9.07 -4.15
C ARG A 24 -1.96 -8.67 -3.81
N PHE A 25 -1.33 -9.41 -2.91
CA PHE A 25 0.02 -9.14 -2.43
C PHE A 25 1.00 -10.21 -2.94
N GLU A 26 2.16 -9.77 -3.37
CA GLU A 26 3.36 -10.57 -3.62
C GLU A 26 4.46 -10.08 -2.70
N ASN A 27 4.60 -10.75 -1.56
CA ASN A 27 5.62 -10.41 -0.58
C ASN A 27 7.00 -10.85 -1.08
N ALA A 28 7.95 -9.90 -1.14
CA ALA A 28 9.33 -10.20 -1.50
C ALA A 28 10.10 -10.73 -0.30
N ASP A 29 10.03 -10.04 0.85
CA ASP A 29 10.70 -10.47 2.07
C ASP A 29 10.08 -9.84 3.34
N VAL A 30 10.42 -10.39 4.50
CA VAL A 30 10.10 -9.84 5.82
C VAL A 30 11.34 -9.79 6.69
N VAL A 31 11.75 -8.59 7.09
CA VAL A 31 12.84 -8.37 8.04
C VAL A 31 12.28 -8.22 9.44
N LEU A 32 12.68 -9.09 10.36
CA LEU A 32 12.30 -9.01 11.78
C LEU A 32 13.44 -8.36 12.59
N SER A 33 13.11 -7.39 13.45
CA SER A 33 14.07 -6.74 14.34
C SER A 33 13.43 -6.46 15.68
N GLU A 34 13.74 -7.29 16.69
CA GLU A 34 13.21 -7.23 18.05
C GLU A 34 11.67 -7.09 18.11
N SER A 35 11.18 -5.89 18.39
CA SER A 35 9.77 -5.53 18.51
C SER A 35 9.17 -4.98 17.22
N THR A 36 9.92 -4.99 16.12
CA THR A 36 9.54 -4.45 14.82
C THR A 36 9.64 -5.48 13.70
N ALA A 37 8.86 -5.27 12.64
CA ALA A 37 8.93 -6.05 11.42
C ALA A 37 8.76 -5.15 10.20
N LEU A 38 9.51 -5.40 9.14
CA LEU A 38 9.38 -4.71 7.86
C LEU A 38 8.99 -5.74 6.79
N ALA A 39 7.81 -5.61 6.22
CA ALA A 39 7.35 -6.41 5.09
C ALA A 39 7.39 -5.57 3.82
N MET A 40 8.04 -6.09 2.79
CA MET A 40 8.22 -5.39 1.52
C MET A 40 7.84 -6.30 0.35
N GLY A 41 7.35 -5.70 -0.71
CA GLY A 41 6.99 -6.45 -1.91
C GLY A 41 6.20 -5.61 -2.89
N ASN A 42 5.45 -6.31 -3.72
CA ASN A 42 4.54 -5.68 -4.67
C ASN A 42 3.11 -6.05 -4.29
N TYR A 43 2.20 -5.14 -4.53
CA TYR A 43 0.77 -5.42 -4.53
C TYR A 43 0.16 -4.92 -5.82
N PHE A 44 -0.89 -5.61 -6.23
CA PHE A 44 -1.54 -5.41 -7.52
C PHE A 44 -2.98 -5.04 -7.24
N PHE A 45 -3.39 -3.91 -7.77
CA PHE A 45 -4.74 -3.40 -7.66
C PHE A 45 -5.46 -3.67 -8.97
N THR A 46 -6.59 -4.37 -8.90
CA THR A 46 -7.44 -4.62 -10.07
C THR A 46 -8.45 -3.51 -10.18
N ASP A 47 -8.52 -2.87 -11.35
CA ASP A 47 -9.55 -1.88 -11.66
C ASP A 47 -10.91 -2.54 -11.98
N PRO A 48 -11.97 -1.74 -12.26
CA PRO A 48 -13.27 -2.29 -12.66
C PRO A 48 -13.27 -3.02 -14.02
N ASP A 49 -12.31 -2.75 -14.90
CA ASP A 49 -12.18 -3.39 -16.20
C ASP A 49 -11.42 -4.73 -16.12
N GLY A 50 -10.80 -5.01 -14.96
CA GLY A 50 -10.09 -6.26 -14.68
C GLY A 50 -8.57 -6.15 -14.85
N GLU A 51 -8.04 -4.98 -15.19
CA GLU A 51 -6.62 -4.74 -15.40
C GLU A 51 -5.89 -4.55 -14.07
N GLU A 52 -4.67 -5.08 -13.97
CA GLU A 52 -3.86 -5.00 -12.75
C GLU A 52 -2.79 -3.91 -12.82
N VAL A 53 -2.79 -3.03 -11.82
CA VAL A 53 -1.75 -2.03 -11.61
C VAL A 53 -0.79 -2.50 -10.53
N LYS A 54 0.48 -2.69 -10.91
CA LYS A 54 1.56 -3.04 -9.99
C LYS A 54 2.02 -1.80 -9.21
N VAL A 55 2.14 -1.95 -7.90
CA VAL A 55 2.64 -0.93 -6.97
C VAL A 55 3.61 -1.60 -6.00
N GLU A 56 4.62 -0.88 -5.55
CA GLU A 56 5.57 -1.33 -4.52
C GLU A 56 5.04 -0.92 -3.15
N TYR A 57 5.19 -1.80 -2.15
CA TYR A 57 4.79 -1.49 -0.77
C TYR A 57 5.92 -1.74 0.22
N THR A 58 5.87 -0.97 1.30
CA THR A 58 6.58 -1.22 2.55
C THR A 58 5.63 -1.03 3.72
N PHE A 59 5.42 -2.10 4.49
CA PHE A 59 4.74 -2.05 5.78
C PHE A 59 5.75 -2.23 6.91
N GLY A 60 5.81 -1.25 7.81
CA GLY A 60 6.52 -1.39 9.08
C GLY A 60 5.53 -1.63 10.21
N TYR A 61 5.78 -2.67 10.99
CA TYR A 61 4.99 -3.05 12.15
C TYR A 61 5.80 -2.83 13.44
N LEU A 62 5.11 -2.45 14.51
CA LEU A 62 5.59 -2.56 15.88
C LEU A 62 4.68 -3.50 16.67
N ARG A 63 5.21 -4.10 17.73
CA ARG A 63 4.41 -4.81 18.74
C ARG A 63 4.05 -3.85 19.87
N ASP A 64 2.75 -3.66 20.12
CA ASP A 64 2.28 -2.85 21.24
C ASP A 64 2.47 -3.54 22.59
N ALA A 65 2.22 -2.81 23.69
CA ALA A 65 2.38 -3.32 25.05
C ALA A 65 1.47 -4.53 25.38
N ASN A 66 0.36 -4.69 24.64
CA ASN A 66 -0.56 -5.82 24.76
C ASN A 66 -0.15 -7.00 23.85
N GLY A 67 0.96 -6.86 23.13
CA GLY A 67 1.49 -7.89 22.24
C GLY A 67 0.91 -7.90 20.83
N ASN A 68 0.07 -6.93 20.46
CA ASN A 68 -0.55 -6.84 19.13
C ASN A 68 0.37 -6.15 18.13
N LEU A 69 0.36 -6.59 16.87
CA LEU A 69 1.03 -5.89 15.78
C LEU A 69 0.25 -4.64 15.36
N ARG A 70 0.96 -3.51 15.22
CA ARG A 70 0.43 -2.22 14.78
C ARG A 70 1.26 -1.72 13.61
N ILE A 71 0.61 -1.18 12.59
CA ILE A 71 1.30 -0.54 11.47
C ILE A 71 1.81 0.83 11.95
N GLN A 72 3.13 1.04 11.90
CA GLN A 72 3.77 2.35 12.11
C GLN A 72 4.29 2.99 10.82
N LEU A 73 4.40 2.21 9.74
CA LEU A 73 4.81 2.66 8.43
C LEU A 73 3.95 1.98 7.38
N HIS A 74 3.39 2.78 6.49
CA HIS A 74 2.78 2.32 5.24
C HIS A 74 3.27 3.24 4.13
N HIS A 75 4.19 2.73 3.31
CA HIS A 75 4.68 3.43 2.14
C HIS A 75 4.28 2.67 0.88
N SER A 76 3.94 3.43 -0.16
CA SER A 76 3.42 2.92 -1.43
C SER A 76 3.97 3.77 -2.57
N SER A 77 4.52 3.14 -3.60
CA SER A 77 5.08 3.83 -4.77
C SER A 77 4.74 3.12 -6.06
N MET A 78 4.41 3.91 -7.09
CA MET A 78 4.36 3.40 -8.46
C MET A 78 5.80 3.12 -8.93
N PRO A 79 6.05 1.98 -9.63
CA PRO A 79 7.35 1.72 -10.22
C PRO A 79 7.75 2.84 -11.19
N ALA A 80 9.03 3.21 -11.18
CA ALA A 80 9.54 4.13 -12.18
C ALA A 80 9.49 3.49 -13.59
N PRO A 81 9.15 4.25 -14.65
CA PRO A 81 9.25 3.74 -16.01
C PRO A 81 10.70 3.30 -16.28
N THR A 82 10.88 2.13 -16.88
CA THR A 82 12.18 1.75 -17.44
C THR A 82 12.46 2.64 -18.66
N ALA A 83 13.62 3.31 -18.66
CA ALA A 83 14.10 4.09 -19.80
C ALA A 83 14.35 3.22 -21.04
#